data_AF-A0A349J772-F1
#
_entry.id   AF-A0A349J772-F1
#
_cell.length_a   1.000
_cell.length_b   1.000
_cell.length_c   1.000
_cell.angle_alpha   90.00
_cell.angle_beta   90.00
_cell.angle_gamma   90.00
#
_symmetry.space_group_name_H-M   'P 1'
#
loop_
_entity.id
_entity.type
_entity.pdbx_description
1 polymer ?
#
loop_
_entity_poly.entity_id
_entity_poly.type
_entity_poly.pdbx_seq_one_letter_code
_entity_poly.pdbx_strand_id
1 'polypeptide(L)'
;MIGLAASALTRLAAGGVFCLLAIALVWWIEREVPVSIEVSTPKTITEVRRMRIAAESTYPVVRWQVLVLGQAQSASSSDQWSWHGTVEAPGGEEIVVIAQADPAAAQPHRGLRLRLGDLPERLVWGSGDLVVTGTIP
;
A
#
# COMPACT_ATOMS: atom_id res chain seq x y z
N MET A 1 51.16 42.89 -12.31
CA MET A 1 50.24 42.30 -11.31
C MET A 1 48.78 42.35 -11.78
N ILE A 2 48.47 41.84 -12.99
CA ILE A 2 47.13 41.97 -13.63
C ILE A 2 46.30 40.66 -13.53
N GLY A 3 46.96 39.50 -13.28
CA GLY A 3 46.29 38.19 -13.29
C GLY A 3 45.39 37.88 -12.07
N LEU A 4 45.63 38.51 -10.91
CA LEU A 4 44.89 38.20 -9.67
C LEU A 4 43.48 38.81 -9.65
N ALA A 5 43.31 40.02 -10.20
CA ALA A 5 42.01 40.71 -10.22
C ALA A 5 41.02 40.04 -11.20
N ALA A 6 41.49 39.57 -12.36
CA ALA A 6 40.68 38.84 -13.33
C ALA A 6 40.16 37.51 -12.74
N SER A 7 41.01 36.78 -12.01
CA SER A 7 40.63 35.56 -11.29
C SER A 7 39.56 35.82 -10.22
N ALA A 8 39.70 36.89 -9.43
CA ALA A 8 38.72 37.23 -8.39
C ALA A 8 37.35 37.57 -8.99
N LEU A 9 37.31 38.34 -10.08
CA LEU A 9 36.08 38.69 -10.79
C LEU A 9 35.40 37.44 -11.39
N THR A 10 36.16 36.52 -11.97
CA THR A 10 35.58 35.27 -12.51
C THR A 10 34.96 34.39 -11.43
N ARG A 11 35.54 34.34 -10.22
CA ARG A 11 34.99 33.58 -9.10
C ARG A 11 33.71 34.21 -8.54
N LEU A 12 33.66 35.54 -8.46
CA LEU A 12 32.45 36.26 -8.07
C LEU A 12 31.32 36.09 -9.09
N ALA A 13 31.64 36.16 -10.37
CA ALA A 13 30.67 35.92 -11.44
C ALA A 13 30.12 34.49 -11.41
N ALA A 14 31.00 33.48 -11.26
CA ALA A 14 30.59 32.09 -11.15
C ALA A 14 29.71 31.82 -9.91
N GLY A 15 30.07 32.39 -8.76
CA GLY A 15 29.26 32.30 -7.55
C GLY A 15 27.89 32.95 -7.69
N GLY A 16 27.83 34.13 -8.33
CA GLY A 16 26.57 34.82 -8.62
C GLY A 16 25.66 34.00 -9.54
N VAL A 17 26.20 33.41 -10.61
CA VAL A 17 25.45 32.53 -11.51
C VAL A 17 24.92 31.30 -10.78
N PHE A 18 25.73 30.69 -9.90
CA PHE A 18 25.29 29.54 -9.11
C PHE A 18 24.10 29.90 -8.19
N CYS A 19 24.16 31.04 -7.50
CA CYS A 19 23.06 31.50 -6.64
C CYS A 19 21.77 31.74 -7.44
N LEU A 20 21.86 32.35 -8.62
CA LEU A 20 20.69 32.59 -9.48
C LEU A 20 20.06 31.28 -9.96
N LEU A 21 20.88 30.30 -10.35
CA LEU A 21 20.38 28.98 -10.75
C LEU A 21 19.71 28.24 -9.60
N ALA A 22 20.26 28.33 -8.38
CA ALA A 22 19.64 27.72 -7.20
C ALA A 22 18.27 28.34 -6.87
N ILE A 23 18.15 29.67 -6.92
CA ILE A 23 16.86 30.36 -6.71
C ILE A 23 15.85 29.96 -7.80
N ALA A 24 16.28 29.92 -9.07
CA ALA A 24 15.41 29.52 -10.18
C ALA A 24 14.92 28.07 -10.03
N LEU A 25 15.78 27.16 -9.56
CA LEU A 25 15.42 25.76 -9.32
C LEU A 25 14.40 25.63 -8.18
N VAL A 26 14.62 26.32 -7.06
CA VAL A 26 13.65 26.34 -5.94
C VAL A 26 12.31 26.90 -6.42
N TRP A 27 12.33 28.02 -7.14
CA TRP A 27 11.11 28.61 -7.69
C TRP A 27 10.40 27.68 -8.67
N TRP A 28 11.14 26.91 -9.47
CA TRP A 28 10.57 25.92 -10.39
C TRP A 28 9.89 24.77 -9.65
N ILE A 29 10.50 24.25 -8.58
CA ILE A 29 9.94 23.20 -7.73
C ILE A 29 8.69 23.72 -6.99
N GLU A 30 8.74 24.94 -6.45
CA GLU A 30 7.59 25.53 -5.76
C GLU A 30 6.44 25.87 -6.72
N ARG A 31 6.73 26.04 -8.01
CA ARG A 31 5.71 26.25 -9.05
C ARG A 31 5.06 24.95 -9.52
N GLU A 32 5.33 23.83 -8.85
CA GLU A 32 4.58 22.59 -9.07
C GLU A 32 3.07 22.90 -9.07
N VAL A 33 2.50 22.53 -10.20
CA VAL A 33 1.16 22.82 -10.70
C VAL A 33 0.13 22.59 -9.60
N PRO A 34 -0.90 23.44 -9.45
CA PRO A 34 -2.05 23.08 -8.62
C PRO A 34 -2.59 21.76 -9.16
N VAL A 35 -2.26 20.68 -8.45
CA VAL A 35 -2.84 19.36 -8.69
C VAL A 35 -4.32 19.59 -8.48
N SER A 36 -5.03 19.68 -9.59
CA SER A 36 -6.47 19.69 -9.59
C SER A 36 -6.84 18.30 -9.12
N ILE A 37 -7.02 18.18 -7.81
CA ILE A 37 -7.68 17.04 -7.22
C ILE A 37 -9.09 17.13 -7.80
N GLU A 38 -9.34 16.44 -8.92
CA GLU A 38 -10.68 16.07 -9.29
C GLU A 38 -11.20 15.25 -8.13
N VAL A 39 -11.85 15.95 -7.19
CA VAL A 39 -12.70 15.35 -6.19
C VAL A 39 -13.79 14.70 -7.02
N SER A 40 -13.58 13.43 -7.37
CA SER A 40 -14.59 12.57 -7.94
C SER A 40 -15.78 12.72 -7.00
N THR A 41 -16.82 13.39 -7.50
CA THR A 41 -18.11 13.52 -6.82
C THR A 41 -18.44 12.18 -6.21
N PRO A 42 -18.85 12.12 -4.93
CA PRO A 42 -19.14 10.84 -4.28
C PRO A 42 -20.17 10.12 -5.14
N LYS A 43 -19.70 9.13 -5.90
CA LYS A 43 -20.56 8.21 -6.63
C LYS A 43 -21.42 7.61 -5.54
N THR A 44 -22.72 7.86 -5.57
CA THR A 44 -23.63 7.29 -4.60
C THR A 44 -23.45 5.78 -4.66
N ILE A 45 -22.75 5.22 -3.68
CA ILE A 45 -22.56 3.79 -3.54
C ILE A 45 -23.91 3.28 -3.06
N THR A 46 -24.77 2.91 -4.01
CA THR A 46 -26.13 2.48 -3.70
C THR A 46 -26.19 1.01 -3.26
N GLU A 47 -25.11 0.24 -3.46
CA GLU A 47 -25.11 -1.19 -3.15
C GLU A 47 -23.90 -1.59 -2.30
N VAL A 48 -24.15 -1.78 -1.01
CA VAL A 48 -23.22 -2.46 -0.10
C VAL A 48 -23.30 -3.94 -0.40
N ARG A 49 -22.19 -4.55 -0.80
CA ARG A 49 -22.12 -5.97 -1.15
C ARG A 49 -21.29 -6.73 -0.12
N ARG A 50 -21.71 -7.97 0.11
CA ARG A 50 -21.06 -8.91 1.04
C ARG A 50 -20.13 -9.82 0.28
N MET A 51 -18.85 -9.82 0.67
CA MET A 51 -17.86 -10.72 0.12
C MET A 51 -17.33 -11.64 1.21
N ARG A 52 -17.27 -12.94 0.92
CA ARG A 52 -16.69 -13.94 1.83
C ARG A 52 -15.18 -13.91 1.71
N ILE A 53 -14.48 -13.97 2.84
CA ILE A 53 -13.02 -14.08 2.89
C ILE A 53 -12.68 -15.38 3.60
N ALA A 54 -11.77 -16.15 3.02
CA ALA A 54 -11.24 -17.37 3.62
C ALA A 54 -9.71 -17.34 3.57
N ALA A 55 -9.07 -17.43 4.73
CA ALA A 55 -7.63 -17.61 4.85
C ALA A 55 -7.36 -19.02 5.40
N GLU A 56 -6.32 -19.67 4.90
CA GLU A 56 -5.92 -21.02 5.32
C GLU A 56 -4.40 -21.11 5.40
N SER A 57 -3.90 -21.88 6.37
CA SER A 57 -2.47 -22.11 6.58
C SER A 57 -2.12 -23.58 6.48
N THR A 58 -0.88 -23.86 6.07
CA THR A 58 -0.29 -25.21 6.14
C THR A 58 0.38 -25.49 7.48
N TYR A 59 0.33 -24.53 8.42
CA TYR A 59 0.95 -24.59 9.74
C TYR A 59 -0.06 -24.12 10.81
N PRO A 60 0.04 -24.59 12.06
CA PRO A 60 -0.83 -24.17 13.14
C PRO A 60 -0.56 -22.71 13.51
N VAL A 61 -1.63 -21.93 13.53
CA VAL A 61 -1.66 -20.49 13.79
C VAL A 61 -2.24 -20.25 15.18
N VAL A 62 -1.56 -19.41 15.96
CA VAL A 62 -2.02 -19.01 17.31
C VAL A 62 -2.95 -17.81 17.20
N ARG A 63 -2.68 -16.92 16.25
CA ARG A 63 -3.45 -15.71 16.04
C ARG A 63 -3.56 -15.40 14.57
N TRP A 64 -4.81 -15.29 14.13
CA TRP A 64 -5.17 -14.76 12.84
C TRP A 64 -5.43 -13.27 12.93
N GLN A 65 -4.96 -12.52 11.95
CA GLN A 65 -5.32 -11.12 11.77
C GLN A 65 -5.62 -10.89 10.29
N VAL A 66 -6.88 -10.59 9.99
CA VAL A 66 -7.31 -10.25 8.63
C VAL A 66 -7.74 -8.79 8.63
N LEU A 67 -7.08 -7.99 7.80
CA LEU A 67 -7.34 -6.58 7.62
C LEU A 67 -8.00 -6.37 6.26
N VAL A 68 -9.06 -5.57 6.22
CA VAL A 68 -9.63 -5.07 4.96
C VAL A 68 -9.58 -3.55 5.00
N LEU A 69 -8.96 -2.93 4.00
CA LEU A 69 -8.71 -1.48 3.97
C LEU A 69 -8.04 -0.97 5.27
N GLY A 70 -7.15 -1.78 5.84
CA GLY A 70 -6.45 -1.48 7.10
C GLY A 70 -7.27 -1.72 8.37
N GLN A 71 -8.53 -2.14 8.28
CA GLN A 71 -9.38 -2.44 9.44
C GLN A 71 -9.48 -3.93 9.74
N ALA A 72 -9.24 -4.31 10.99
CA ALA A 72 -9.36 -5.69 11.45
C ALA A 72 -10.79 -6.20 11.33
N GLN A 73 -10.93 -7.36 10.69
CA GLN A 73 -12.21 -8.03 10.50
C GLN A 73 -12.43 -9.09 11.57
N SER A 74 -13.68 -9.22 11.99
CA SER A 74 -14.08 -10.31 12.86
C SER A 74 -14.28 -11.60 12.06
N ALA A 75 -13.83 -12.71 12.64
CA ALA A 75 -14.08 -14.03 12.07
C ALA A 75 -15.54 -14.42 12.28
N SER A 76 -16.17 -15.01 11.27
CA SER A 76 -17.36 -15.83 11.46
C SER A 76 -17.01 -17.22 11.99
N SER A 77 -15.83 -17.72 11.63
CA SER A 77 -15.24 -18.96 12.14
C SER A 77 -13.72 -18.86 12.06
N SER A 78 -13.02 -19.32 13.09
CA SER A 78 -11.57 -19.36 13.09
C SER A 78 -11.07 -20.49 13.97
N ASP A 79 -10.09 -21.23 13.46
CA ASP A 79 -9.34 -22.24 14.19
C ASP A 79 -7.84 -22.08 13.92
N GLN A 80 -7.03 -23.07 14.27
CA GLN A 80 -5.59 -23.01 14.09
C GLN A 80 -5.11 -23.16 12.63
N TRP A 81 -5.99 -23.50 11.68
CA TRP A 81 -5.65 -23.76 10.28
C TRP A 81 -6.39 -22.85 9.31
N SER A 82 -7.50 -22.28 9.74
CA SER A 82 -8.42 -21.55 8.89
C SER A 82 -9.01 -20.35 9.62
N TRP A 83 -9.31 -19.35 8.82
CA TRP A 83 -10.04 -18.17 9.21
C TRP A 83 -11.08 -17.86 8.14
N HIS A 84 -12.30 -17.61 8.56
CA HIS A 84 -13.41 -17.26 7.69
C HIS A 84 -14.07 -15.98 8.21
N GLY A 85 -14.42 -15.09 7.30
CA GLY A 85 -15.13 -13.87 7.60
C GLY A 85 -15.95 -13.39 6.43
N THR A 86 -16.76 -12.37 6.67
CA THR A 86 -17.48 -11.65 5.61
C THR A 86 -17.18 -10.18 5.77
N VAL A 87 -16.87 -9.52 4.67
CA VAL A 87 -16.71 -8.07 4.63
C VAL A 87 -17.87 -7.46 3.85
N GLU A 88 -18.35 -6.32 4.34
CA GLU A 88 -19.29 -5.47 3.63
C GLU A 88 -18.50 -4.31 3.04
N ALA A 89 -18.51 -4.16 1.72
CA ALA A 89 -17.92 -3.00 1.08
C ALA A 89 -18.76 -2.53 -0.11
N PRO A 90 -18.59 -1.26 -0.51
CA PRO A 90 -19.11 -0.75 -1.76
C PRO A 90 -18.88 -1.67 -2.95
N GLY A 91 -19.95 -2.04 -3.67
CA GLY A 91 -19.80 -2.73 -4.95
C GLY A 91 -19.00 -1.89 -5.94
N GLY A 92 -18.08 -2.51 -6.67
CA GLY A 92 -17.26 -1.86 -7.69
C GLY A 92 -16.06 -1.07 -7.16
N GLU A 93 -15.80 -1.06 -5.85
CA GLU A 93 -14.56 -0.52 -5.29
C GLU A 93 -13.47 -1.59 -5.18
N GLU A 94 -12.23 -1.15 -5.38
CA GLU A 94 -11.04 -1.96 -5.15
C GLU A 94 -10.76 -2.02 -3.65
N ILE A 95 -10.73 -3.25 -3.10
CA ILE A 95 -10.43 -3.50 -1.70
C ILE A 95 -9.10 -4.23 -1.55
N VAL A 96 -8.33 -3.80 -0.56
CA VAL A 96 -7.09 -4.45 -0.14
C VAL A 96 -7.37 -5.31 1.07
N VAL A 97 -7.06 -6.60 0.97
CA VAL A 97 -7.20 -7.58 2.05
C VAL A 97 -5.81 -8.08 2.41
N ILE A 98 -5.47 -8.03 3.69
CA ILE A 98 -4.22 -8.53 4.24
C ILE A 98 -4.55 -9.65 5.22
N ALA A 99 -4.01 -10.84 5.00
CA ALA A 99 -4.07 -11.94 5.96
C ALA A 99 -2.69 -12.14 6.60
N GLN A 100 -2.67 -12.10 7.93
CA GLN A 100 -1.50 -12.34 8.76
C GLN A 100 -1.80 -13.54 9.67
N ALA A 101 -0.80 -14.40 9.82
CA ALA A 101 -0.95 -15.68 10.50
C ALA A 101 0.27 -15.93 11.39
N ASP A 102 0.12 -15.68 12.69
CA ASP A 102 1.17 -15.88 13.69
C ASP A 102 1.38 -17.38 13.96
N PRO A 103 2.53 -17.96 13.58
CA PRO A 103 2.77 -19.38 13.73
C PRO A 103 2.95 -19.79 15.20
N ALA A 104 2.43 -20.96 15.58
CA ALA A 104 2.63 -21.52 16.92
C ALA A 104 4.07 -21.95 17.21
N ALA A 105 4.82 -22.30 16.16
CA ALA A 105 6.21 -22.69 16.24
C ALA A 105 6.94 -22.35 14.93
N ALA A 106 8.27 -22.33 14.97
CA ALA A 106 9.06 -22.18 13.77
C ALA A 106 8.89 -23.41 12.87
N GLN A 107 8.12 -23.27 11.78
CA GLN A 107 7.94 -24.34 10.80
C GLN A 107 8.78 -24.11 9.53
N PRO A 108 9.37 -25.17 8.96
CA PRO A 108 10.17 -25.09 7.73
C PRO A 108 9.31 -24.92 6.46
N HIS A 109 8.06 -25.40 6.48
CA HIS A 109 7.14 -25.32 5.35
C HIS A 109 5.92 -24.50 5.74
N ARG A 110 5.96 -23.21 5.40
CA ARG A 110 4.86 -22.28 5.66
C ARG A 110 4.19 -21.95 4.35
N GLY A 111 2.89 -22.20 4.27
CA GLY A 111 2.02 -21.77 3.19
C GLY A 111 0.85 -21.02 3.80
N LEU A 112 0.55 -19.87 3.24
CA LEU A 112 -0.63 -19.07 3.57
C LEU A 112 -1.43 -18.89 2.28
N ARG A 113 -2.72 -19.21 2.35
CA ARG A 113 -3.67 -19.12 1.25
C ARG A 113 -4.77 -18.14 1.62
N LEU A 114 -5.17 -17.28 0.68
CA LEU A 114 -6.27 -16.33 0.84
C LEU A 114 -7.18 -16.39 -0.38
N ARG A 115 -8.49 -16.45 -0.12
CA ARG A 115 -9.55 -16.45 -1.13
C ARG A 115 -10.58 -15.36 -0.81
N LEU A 116 -10.90 -14.56 -1.83
CA LEU A 116 -11.85 -13.44 -1.76
C LEU A 116 -13.05 -13.76 -2.66
N GLY A 117 -14.16 -14.21 -2.08
CA GLY A 117 -15.36 -14.59 -2.84
C GLY A 117 -15.04 -15.59 -3.95
N ASP A 118 -15.41 -15.22 -5.17
CA ASP A 118 -15.16 -15.99 -6.41
C ASP A 118 -13.90 -15.53 -7.16
N LEU A 119 -13.10 -14.63 -6.57
CA LEU A 119 -11.84 -14.20 -7.17
C LEU A 119 -10.79 -15.32 -7.12
N PRO A 120 -9.79 -15.29 -8.02
CA PRO A 120 -8.68 -16.23 -8.00
C PRO A 120 -8.01 -16.28 -6.62
N GLU A 121 -7.80 -17.50 -6.10
CA GLU A 121 -7.08 -17.67 -4.85
C GLU A 121 -5.62 -17.22 -4.98
N ARG A 122 -5.08 -16.68 -3.89
CA ARG A 122 -3.66 -16.35 -3.78
C ARG A 122 -3.02 -17.24 -2.72
N LEU A 123 -1.87 -17.78 -3.07
CA LEU A 123 -1.05 -18.64 -2.22
C LEU A 123 0.36 -18.05 -2.15
N VAL A 124 0.89 -17.94 -0.93
CA VAL A 124 2.28 -17.56 -0.69
C VAL A 124 2.95 -18.66 0.12
N TRP A 125 4.14 -19.06 -0.32
CA TRP A 125 5.01 -19.98 0.40
C TRP A 125 6.13 -19.20 1.09
N GLY A 126 6.46 -19.58 2.32
CA GLY A 126 7.47 -18.94 3.17
C GLY A 126 6.86 -18.13 4.33
N SER A 127 7.71 -17.32 4.96
CA SER A 127 7.29 -16.39 6.01
C SER A 127 6.82 -15.07 5.39
N GLY A 128 5.59 -14.66 5.67
CA GLY A 128 5.10 -13.34 5.28
C GLY A 128 3.60 -13.17 5.45
N ASP A 129 3.18 -11.91 5.30
CA ASP A 129 1.78 -11.54 5.19
C ASP A 129 1.33 -11.70 3.74
N LEU A 130 0.06 -12.07 3.55
CA LEU A 130 -0.50 -12.24 2.22
C LEU A 130 -1.45 -11.08 1.93
N VAL A 131 -1.11 -10.28 0.92
CA VAL A 131 -1.92 -9.16 0.44
C VAL A 131 -2.62 -9.55 -0.86
N VAL A 132 -3.93 -9.38 -0.91
CA VAL A 132 -4.74 -9.52 -2.13
C VAL A 132 -5.55 -8.27 -2.33
N THR A 133 -5.54 -7.81 -3.57
CA THR A 133 -6.41 -6.73 -4.02
C THR A 133 -7.47 -7.32 -4.93
N GLY A 134 -8.72 -6.91 -4.74
CA GLY A 134 -9.84 -7.39 -5.52
C GLY A 134 -10.98 -6.39 -5.55
N THR A 135 -11.80 -6.45 -6.58
CA THR A 135 -13.02 -5.65 -6.68
C THR A 135 -14.20 -6.49 -6.22
N ILE A 136 -15.08 -5.94 -5.38
CA ILE A 136 -16.34 -6.61 -5.06
C ILE A 136 -17.26 -6.48 -6.28
N PRO A 137 -17.61 -7.61 -6.95
CA PRO A 137 -18.44 -7.58 -8.15
C PRO A 137 -19.84 -7.09 -7.84
#